data_AF-A0A971NVJ3-F1
#
_entry.id   AF-A0A971NVJ3-F1
#
_cell.length_a   1.000
_cell.length_b   1.000
_cell.length_c   1.000
_cell.angle_alpha   90.00
_cell.angle_beta   90.00
_cell.angle_gamma   90.00
#
_symmetry.space_group_name_H-M   'P 1'
#
loop_
_entity.id
_entity.type
_entity.pdbx_description
1 polymer ?
#
loop_
_entity_poly.entity_id
_entity_poly.type
_entity_poly.pdbx_seq_one_letter_code
_entity_poly.pdbx_strand_id
1 'polypeptide(L)'
;MKQESIESLEKQVFRLSTGHGGWDLYIGLLLAAIGASALAEDLGWGDSSIWLAAIMAVALAILYAVERLIIRPRIGNVKFGVQRKANLRTVSVIIGSALLVGLIVWVIYNSSSHVLQCVNILPVFLWIVVSLSGFSLAAYLLGLPQLYLYGLLYAVGFASLELIQIPVIRVLPILVCGLFIIVMGIARFVRFLRRYQRVELML
;
A
#
# COMPACT_ATOMS: atom_id res chain seq x y z
N MET A 1 12.86 -35.49 -11.75
CA MET A 1 12.17 -34.18 -11.92
C MET A 1 10.87 -34.22 -11.13
N LYS A 2 10.77 -33.47 -10.04
CA LYS A 2 9.55 -33.38 -9.22
C LYS A 2 8.47 -32.71 -10.09
N GLN A 3 7.31 -33.34 -10.28
CA GLN A 3 6.15 -32.68 -10.89
C GLN A 3 5.74 -31.53 -9.98
N GLU A 4 6.25 -30.33 -10.24
CA GLU A 4 5.67 -29.14 -9.64
C GLU A 4 4.24 -29.02 -10.17
N SER A 5 3.27 -28.93 -9.26
CA SER A 5 1.87 -28.71 -9.62
C SER A 5 1.78 -27.46 -10.50
N ILE A 6 0.95 -27.49 -11.52
CA ILE A 6 0.69 -26.34 -12.41
C ILE A 6 0.31 -25.10 -11.58
N GLU A 7 -0.38 -25.32 -10.46
CA GLU A 7 -0.76 -24.28 -9.51
C GLU A 7 0.46 -23.61 -8.83
N SER A 8 1.49 -24.37 -8.45
CA SER A 8 2.70 -23.79 -7.82
C SER A 8 3.53 -22.99 -8.81
N LEU A 9 3.59 -23.43 -10.08
CA LEU A 9 4.22 -22.69 -11.17
C LEU A 9 3.49 -21.37 -11.45
N GLU A 10 2.15 -21.39 -11.53
CA GLU A 10 1.37 -20.16 -11.70
C GLU A 10 1.55 -19.20 -10.51
N LYS A 11 1.64 -19.74 -9.28
CA LYS A 11 1.94 -18.95 -8.06
C LYS A 11 3.28 -18.24 -8.17
N GLN A 12 4.30 -18.91 -8.67
CA GLN A 12 5.64 -18.36 -8.84
C GLN A 12 5.69 -17.31 -9.95
N VAL A 13 5.06 -17.57 -11.11
CA VAL A 13 5.01 -16.62 -12.24
C VAL A 13 4.29 -15.33 -11.84
N PHE A 14 3.16 -15.41 -11.15
CA PHE A 14 2.47 -14.21 -10.68
C PHE A 14 3.32 -13.44 -9.67
N ARG A 15 4.00 -14.12 -8.74
CA ARG A 15 4.88 -13.46 -7.77
C ARG A 15 6.03 -12.73 -8.46
N LEU A 16 6.60 -13.30 -9.51
CA LEU A 16 7.62 -12.65 -10.34
C LEU A 16 7.04 -11.47 -11.11
N SER A 17 5.81 -11.62 -11.63
CA SER A 17 5.12 -10.59 -12.41
C SER A 17 4.61 -9.41 -11.58
N THR A 18 4.33 -9.60 -10.29
CA THR A 18 3.81 -8.54 -9.39
C THR A 18 4.86 -8.05 -8.39
N GLY A 19 5.94 -8.81 -8.19
CA GLY A 19 7.02 -8.52 -7.24
C GLY A 19 8.08 -7.53 -7.75
N HIS A 20 7.80 -6.73 -8.78
CA HIS A 20 8.72 -5.74 -9.33
C HIS A 20 8.92 -4.51 -8.43
N GLY A 21 8.28 -4.42 -7.26
CA GLY A 21 8.51 -3.35 -6.28
C GLY A 21 7.84 -2.00 -6.60
N GLY A 22 7.12 -1.88 -7.72
CA GLY A 22 6.38 -0.66 -8.08
C GLY A 22 5.26 -0.34 -7.09
N TRP A 23 4.44 -1.34 -6.76
CA TRP A 23 3.40 -1.23 -5.72
C TRP A 23 3.99 -0.97 -4.34
N ASP A 24 5.14 -1.56 -4.03
CA ASP A 24 5.84 -1.32 -2.77
C ASP A 24 6.25 0.16 -2.66
N LEU A 25 6.83 0.72 -3.74
CA LEU A 25 7.23 2.13 -3.81
C LEU A 25 6.03 3.06 -3.60
N TYR A 26 4.91 2.77 -4.26
CA TYR A 26 3.69 3.56 -4.13
C TYR A 26 3.12 3.52 -2.71
N ILE A 27 3.02 2.33 -2.10
CA ILE A 27 2.53 2.15 -0.72
C ILE A 27 3.45 2.89 0.27
N GLY A 28 4.76 2.79 0.10
CA GLY A 28 5.73 3.50 0.95
C GLY A 28 5.64 5.02 0.80
N LEU A 29 5.47 5.51 -0.44
CA LEU A 29 5.28 6.94 -0.72
C LEU A 29 3.96 7.46 -0.15
N LEU A 30 2.89 6.65 -0.20
CA LEU A 30 1.61 6.97 0.40
C LEU A 30 1.76 7.18 1.92
N LEU A 31 2.42 6.22 2.59
CA LEU A 31 2.64 6.29 4.03
C LEU A 31 3.55 7.46 4.43
N ALA A 32 4.61 7.72 3.65
CA ALA A 32 5.49 8.86 3.85
C ALA A 32 4.78 10.20 3.62
N ALA A 33 3.88 10.28 2.63
CA ALA A 33 3.11 11.48 2.34
C ALA A 33 2.12 11.81 3.46
N ILE A 34 1.46 10.80 4.05
CA ILE A 34 0.63 10.98 5.26
C ILE A 34 1.47 11.50 6.42
N GLY A 35 2.67 10.96 6.62
CA GLY A 35 3.59 11.50 7.63
C GLY A 35 3.97 12.96 7.35
N ALA A 36 4.34 13.28 6.11
CA ALA A 36 4.73 14.63 5.74
C ALA A 36 3.57 15.64 5.88
N SER A 37 2.34 15.23 5.58
CA SER A 37 1.15 16.06 5.73
C SER A 37 0.87 16.36 7.21
N ALA A 38 0.91 15.33 8.07
CA ALA A 38 0.79 15.50 9.51
C ALA A 38 1.89 16.40 10.10
N LEU A 39 3.13 16.29 9.60
CA LEU A 39 4.22 17.16 10.00
C LEU A 39 3.99 18.62 9.59
N ALA A 40 3.47 18.86 8.39
CA ALA A 40 3.16 20.20 7.91
C ALA A 40 2.07 20.88 8.76
N GLU A 41 1.07 20.11 9.19
CA GLU A 41 0.05 20.57 10.13
C GLU A 41 0.63 20.89 11.51
N ASP A 42 1.51 20.02 12.05
CA ASP A 42 2.23 20.27 13.31
C ASP A 42 3.10 21.54 13.27
N LEU A 43 3.64 21.88 12.10
CA LEU A 43 4.44 23.09 11.88
C LEU A 43 3.60 24.34 11.58
N GLY A 44 2.27 24.23 11.54
CA GLY A 44 1.37 25.36 11.32
C GLY A 44 1.30 25.85 9.86
N TRP A 45 1.65 25.01 8.89
CA TRP A 45 1.57 25.37 7.46
C TRP A 45 0.15 25.31 6.86
N GLY A 46 -0.86 25.07 7.70
CA GLY A 46 -2.27 25.01 7.31
C GLY A 46 -2.73 23.62 6.87
N ASP A 47 -3.98 23.52 6.40
CA ASP A 47 -4.58 22.25 5.96
C ASP A 47 -3.78 21.65 4.79
N SER A 48 -3.09 20.55 5.10
CA SER A 48 -2.19 19.87 4.17
C SER A 48 -2.89 18.81 3.31
N SER A 49 -4.20 18.60 3.54
CA SER A 49 -5.02 17.54 2.92
C SER A 49 -5.09 17.64 1.39
N ILE A 50 -5.17 18.85 0.83
CA ILE A 50 -5.19 19.09 -0.62
C ILE A 50 -3.83 18.72 -1.24
N TRP A 51 -2.74 19.09 -0.56
CA TRP A 51 -1.38 18.76 -1.00
C TRP A 51 -1.13 17.26 -0.95
N LEU A 52 -1.60 16.59 0.11
CA LEU A 52 -1.56 15.13 0.22
C LEU A 52 -2.26 14.47 -0.97
N ALA A 53 -3.49 14.88 -1.26
CA ALA A 53 -4.27 14.34 -2.39
C ALA A 53 -3.55 14.57 -3.73
N ALA A 54 -2.98 15.76 -3.94
CA ALA A 54 -2.22 16.08 -5.15
C ALA A 54 -0.97 15.20 -5.30
N ILE A 55 -0.16 15.05 -4.24
CA ILE A 55 1.04 14.19 -4.24
C ILE A 55 0.66 12.73 -4.52
N MET A 56 -0.42 12.24 -3.92
CA MET A 56 -0.92 10.89 -4.13
C MET A 56 -1.40 10.67 -5.57
N ALA A 57 -2.12 11.63 -6.15
CA ALA A 57 -2.58 11.55 -7.53
C ALA A 57 -1.39 11.51 -8.51
N VAL A 58 -0.39 12.36 -8.28
CA VAL A 58 0.84 12.39 -9.09
C VAL A 58 1.62 11.07 -8.94
N ALA A 59 1.79 10.57 -7.72
CA ALA A 59 2.45 9.29 -7.46
C ALA A 59 1.77 8.12 -8.20
N LEU A 60 0.44 8.09 -8.19
CA LEU A 60 -0.34 7.06 -8.88
C LEU A 60 -0.21 7.18 -10.40
N ALA A 61 -0.20 8.42 -10.94
CA ALA A 61 0.04 8.67 -12.35
C ALA A 61 1.44 8.21 -12.79
N ILE A 62 2.47 8.49 -11.98
CA ILE A 62 3.84 8.02 -12.24
C ILE A 62 3.89 6.49 -12.19
N LEU A 63 3.29 5.85 -11.20
CA LEU A 63 3.24 4.39 -11.12
C LEU A 63 2.58 3.80 -12.37
N TYR A 64 1.44 4.36 -12.79
CA TYR A 64 0.74 3.92 -13.98
C TYR A 64 1.58 4.08 -15.25
N ALA A 65 2.29 5.21 -15.39
CA ALA A 65 3.21 5.44 -16.50
C ALA A 65 4.38 4.44 -16.49
N VAL A 66 4.99 4.18 -15.34
CA VAL A 66 6.08 3.21 -15.18
C VAL A 66 5.59 1.80 -15.50
N GLU A 67 4.41 1.42 -15.02
CA GLU A 67 3.81 0.12 -15.33
C GLU A 67 3.58 -0.04 -16.83
N ARG A 68 2.99 0.97 -17.48
CA ARG A 68 2.65 0.91 -18.90
C ARG A 68 3.87 0.96 -19.81
N LEU A 69 4.86 1.80 -19.51
CA LEU A 69 5.99 2.08 -20.39
C LEU A 69 7.21 1.19 -20.13
N ILE A 70 7.40 0.71 -18.90
CA ILE A 70 8.63 -0.01 -18.52
C ILE A 70 8.33 -1.46 -18.14
N ILE A 71 7.32 -1.70 -17.30
CA ILE A 71 7.08 -3.03 -16.71
C ILE A 71 6.34 -3.94 -17.71
N ARG A 72 5.19 -3.50 -18.24
CA ARG A 72 4.39 -4.28 -19.20
C ARG A 72 5.16 -4.75 -20.43
N PRO A 73 5.99 -3.92 -21.11
CA PRO A 73 6.75 -4.40 -22.27
C PRO A 73 7.85 -5.41 -21.91
N ARG A 74 8.36 -5.42 -20.67
CA ARG A 74 9.43 -6.35 -20.25
C ARG A 74 8.92 -7.70 -19.78
N ILE A 75 7.75 -7.74 -19.15
CA ILE A 75 7.16 -8.98 -18.61
C ILE A 75 6.33 -9.71 -19.70
N GLY A 76 5.86 -8.98 -20.71
CA GLY A 76 4.92 -9.52 -21.68
C GLY A 76 3.51 -9.69 -21.09
N ASN A 77 2.59 -10.21 -21.90
CA ASN A 77 1.18 -10.30 -21.53
C ASN A 77 0.88 -11.67 -20.92
N VAL A 78 0.91 -11.78 -19.59
CA VAL A 78 0.59 -13.03 -18.87
C VAL A 78 -0.92 -13.13 -18.64
N LYS A 79 -1.55 -14.18 -19.17
CA LYS A 79 -2.95 -14.49 -18.90
C LYS A 79 -3.04 -15.35 -17.63
N PHE A 80 -3.45 -14.74 -16.51
CA PHE A 80 -3.72 -15.48 -15.27
C PHE A 80 -5.03 -16.27 -15.34
N GLY A 81 -5.08 -17.40 -14.63
CA GLY A 81 -6.27 -18.24 -14.52
C GLY A 81 -7.47 -17.54 -13.87
N VAL A 82 -8.67 -18.09 -14.10
CA VAL A 82 -9.95 -17.53 -13.64
C VAL A 82 -9.98 -17.38 -12.11
N GLN A 83 -9.42 -18.37 -11.39
CA GLN A 83 -9.31 -18.37 -9.92
C GLN A 83 -8.59 -17.12 -9.39
N ARG A 84 -7.53 -16.67 -10.08
CA ARG A 84 -6.70 -15.57 -9.58
C ARG A 84 -7.28 -14.20 -9.87
N LYS A 85 -8.00 -14.06 -10.98
CA LYS A 85 -8.84 -12.89 -11.26
C LYS A 85 -9.96 -12.77 -10.23
N ALA A 86 -10.56 -13.89 -9.84
CA ALA A 86 -11.56 -13.91 -8.77
C ALA A 86 -10.95 -13.47 -7.43
N ASN A 87 -9.79 -14.01 -7.03
CA ASN A 87 -9.11 -13.60 -5.80
C ASN A 87 -8.74 -12.12 -5.79
N LEU A 88 -8.25 -11.57 -6.90
CA LEU A 88 -7.99 -10.13 -7.03
C LEU A 88 -9.27 -9.31 -6.86
N ARG A 89 -10.37 -9.73 -7.50
CA ARG A 89 -11.67 -9.05 -7.36
C ARG A 89 -12.17 -9.11 -5.92
N THR A 90 -12.05 -10.25 -5.25
CA THR A 90 -12.43 -10.40 -3.83
C THR A 90 -11.60 -9.48 -2.95
N VAL A 91 -10.27 -9.44 -3.12
CA VAL A 91 -9.40 -8.52 -2.38
C VAL A 91 -9.79 -7.05 -2.64
N SER A 92 -10.03 -6.67 -3.90
CA SER A 92 -10.45 -5.31 -4.24
C SER A 92 -11.81 -4.95 -3.64
N VAL A 93 -12.77 -5.88 -3.61
CA VAL A 93 -14.09 -5.65 -3.00
C VAL A 93 -13.96 -5.50 -1.49
N ILE A 94 -13.14 -6.30 -0.82
CA ILE A 94 -12.92 -6.23 0.63
C ILE A 94 -12.20 -4.94 1.03
N ILE A 95 -11.15 -4.57 0.30
CA ILE A 95 -10.44 -3.31 0.56
C ILE A 95 -11.36 -2.13 0.23
N GLY A 96 -12.09 -2.19 -0.88
CA GLY A 96 -13.03 -1.14 -1.28
C GLY A 96 -14.17 -0.95 -0.27
N SER A 97 -14.75 -2.04 0.24
CA SER A 97 -15.77 -1.96 1.29
C SER A 97 -15.19 -1.46 2.61
N ALA A 98 -13.99 -1.89 3.00
CA ALA A 98 -13.33 -1.40 4.21
C ALA A 98 -13.04 0.11 4.14
N LEU A 99 -12.59 0.60 2.99
CA LEU A 99 -12.38 2.04 2.77
C LEU A 99 -13.69 2.83 2.81
N LEU A 100 -14.76 2.31 2.21
CA LEU A 100 -16.09 2.94 2.28
C LEU A 100 -16.62 3.01 3.71
N VAL A 101 -16.50 1.92 4.46
CA VAL A 101 -16.88 1.90 5.88
C VAL A 101 -16.03 2.88 6.68
N GLY A 102 -14.71 2.91 6.46
CA GLY A 102 -13.81 3.86 7.09
C GLY A 102 -14.19 5.32 6.81
N LEU A 103 -14.53 5.64 5.55
CA LEU A 103 -14.98 6.97 5.16
C LEU A 103 -16.31 7.34 5.85
N ILE A 104 -17.28 6.43 5.90
CA ILE A 104 -18.57 6.66 6.58
C ILE A 104 -18.34 6.92 8.08
N VAL A 105 -17.51 6.10 8.73
CA VAL A 105 -17.16 6.28 10.14
C VAL A 105 -16.48 7.63 10.37
N TRP A 106 -15.55 8.03 9.49
CA TRP A 106 -14.88 9.33 9.58
C TRP A 106 -15.85 10.50 9.42
N VAL A 107 -16.78 10.45 8.47
CA VAL A 107 -17.81 11.49 8.26
C VAL A 107 -18.74 11.59 9.47
N ILE A 108 -19.19 10.46 10.02
CA ILE A 108 -20.03 10.41 11.21
C ILE A 108 -19.27 10.98 12.41
N TYR A 109 -18.00 10.60 12.58
CA TYR A 109 -17.15 11.08 13.68
C TYR A 109 -16.98 12.61 13.64
N ASN A 110 -16.75 13.20 12.47
CA ASN A 110 -16.61 14.65 12.31
C ASN A 110 -17.95 15.41 12.39
N SER A 111 -19.08 14.77 12.09
CA SER A 111 -20.41 15.42 12.09
C SER A 111 -21.14 15.35 13.42
N SER A 112 -20.72 14.48 14.36
CA SER A 112 -21.43 14.26 15.61
C SER A 112 -20.86 15.10 16.75
N SER A 113 -21.69 15.98 17.33
CA SER A 113 -21.33 16.79 18.50
C SER A 113 -21.26 15.92 19.76
N HIS A 114 -20.05 15.74 20.30
CA HIS A 114 -19.71 15.26 21.65
C HIS A 114 -19.92 13.78 22.02
N VAL A 115 -20.85 13.01 21.42
CA VAL A 115 -21.17 11.66 21.93
C VAL A 115 -20.14 10.59 21.51
N LEU A 116 -19.55 10.69 20.32
CA LEU A 116 -18.51 9.76 19.82
C LEU A 116 -17.08 10.17 20.17
N GLN A 117 -16.86 11.40 20.64
CA GLN A 117 -15.54 11.88 21.10
C GLN A 117 -15.09 11.17 22.39
N CYS A 118 -16.02 10.61 23.17
CA CYS A 118 -15.73 9.87 24.40
C CYS A 118 -14.97 8.54 24.19
N VAL A 119 -14.87 8.02 22.95
CA VAL A 119 -14.10 6.80 22.65
C VAL A 119 -12.91 7.12 21.74
N ASN A 120 -11.96 7.89 22.26
CA ASN A 120 -10.76 8.36 21.54
C ASN A 120 -9.92 7.23 20.90
N ILE A 121 -10.11 5.98 21.34
CA ILE A 121 -9.34 4.81 20.90
C ILE A 121 -10.03 4.05 19.74
N LEU A 122 -11.33 4.27 19.52
CA LEU A 122 -12.10 3.52 18.52
C LEU A 122 -11.54 3.65 17.09
N PRO A 123 -11.15 4.85 16.60
CA PRO A 123 -10.59 5.00 15.25
C PRO A 123 -9.26 4.24 15.08
N VAL A 124 -8.40 4.30 16.10
CA VAL A 124 -7.10 3.59 16.11
C VAL A 124 -7.31 2.09 16.09
N PHE A 125 -8.22 1.58 16.93
CA PHE A 125 -8.51 0.15 16.99
C PHE A 125 -9.08 -0.36 15.66
N LEU A 126 -10.04 0.35 15.07
CA LEU A 126 -10.60 0.02 13.76
C LEU A 126 -9.53 0.02 12.68
N TRP A 127 -8.62 0.99 12.69
CA TRP A 127 -7.53 1.05 11.73
C TRP A 127 -6.57 -0.13 11.84
N ILE A 128 -6.17 -0.49 13.07
CA ILE A 128 -5.30 -1.65 13.33
C ILE A 128 -5.99 -2.92 12.82
N VAL A 129 -7.26 -3.13 13.15
CA VAL A 129 -8.01 -4.31 12.72
C VAL A 129 -8.12 -4.37 11.20
N VAL A 130 -8.50 -3.27 10.55
CA VAL A 130 -8.68 -3.21 9.08
C VAL A 130 -7.35 -3.40 8.36
N SER A 131 -6.27 -2.75 8.81
CA SER A 131 -4.96 -2.88 8.19
C SER A 131 -4.42 -4.31 8.34
N LEU A 132 -4.39 -4.87 9.55
CA LEU A 132 -3.90 -6.23 9.75
C LEU A 132 -4.75 -7.27 9.02
N SER A 133 -6.08 -7.23 9.17
CA SER A 133 -6.95 -8.21 8.53
C SER A 133 -6.97 -8.08 7.01
N GLY A 134 -7.07 -6.86 6.48
CA GLY A 134 -7.11 -6.59 5.04
C GLY A 134 -5.82 -6.98 4.34
N PHE A 135 -4.67 -6.55 4.87
CA PHE A 135 -3.38 -6.90 4.29
C PHE A 135 -3.04 -8.38 4.50
N SER A 136 -3.42 -9.01 5.62
CA SER A 136 -3.21 -10.45 5.84
C SER A 136 -4.04 -11.32 4.91
N LEU A 137 -5.30 -10.94 4.69
CA LEU A 137 -6.18 -11.63 3.74
C LEU A 137 -5.67 -11.46 2.30
N ALA A 138 -5.26 -10.25 1.94
CA ALA A 138 -4.64 -9.99 0.64
C ALA A 138 -3.34 -10.79 0.46
N ALA A 139 -2.50 -10.89 1.49
CA ALA A 139 -1.27 -11.68 1.47
C ALA A 139 -1.57 -13.18 1.24
N TYR A 140 -2.58 -13.72 1.93
CA TYR A 140 -3.01 -15.11 1.80
C TYR A 140 -3.58 -15.40 0.40
N LEU A 141 -4.53 -14.60 -0.06
CA LEU A 141 -5.23 -14.80 -1.33
C LEU A 141 -4.34 -14.57 -2.56
N LEU A 142 -3.40 -13.62 -2.48
CA LEU A 142 -2.48 -13.30 -3.58
C LEU A 142 -1.19 -14.11 -3.53
N GLY A 143 -0.89 -14.74 -2.39
CA GLY A 143 0.35 -15.46 -2.14
C GLY A 143 1.57 -14.54 -2.09
N LEU A 144 1.38 -13.29 -1.64
CA LEU A 144 2.40 -12.25 -1.56
C LEU A 144 2.78 -12.01 -0.09
N PRO A 145 3.86 -12.64 0.42
CA PRO A 145 4.19 -12.58 1.85
C PRO A 145 4.57 -11.16 2.32
N GLN A 146 5.03 -10.31 1.40
CA GLN A 146 5.36 -8.91 1.67
C GLN A 146 4.17 -8.08 2.19
N LEU A 147 2.93 -8.46 1.84
CA LEU A 147 1.75 -7.73 2.27
C LEU A 147 1.50 -7.86 3.78
N TYR A 148 1.89 -8.97 4.41
CA TYR A 148 1.82 -9.11 5.88
C TYR A 148 2.65 -8.03 6.59
N LEU A 149 3.86 -7.78 6.09
CA LEU A 149 4.76 -6.77 6.64
C LEU A 149 4.17 -5.36 6.46
N TYR A 150 3.56 -5.07 5.31
CA TYR A 150 2.96 -3.75 5.06
C TYR A 150 1.74 -3.49 5.94
N GLY A 151 0.90 -4.50 6.18
CA GLY A 151 -0.20 -4.40 7.14
C GLY A 151 0.28 -4.01 8.53
N LEU A 152 1.35 -4.65 9.01
CA LEU A 152 1.95 -4.31 10.30
C LEU A 152 2.52 -2.89 10.32
N LEU A 153 3.28 -2.50 9.30
CA LEU A 153 3.89 -1.17 9.21
C LEU A 153 2.82 -0.07 9.11
N TYR A 154 1.70 -0.31 8.42
CA TYR A 154 0.56 0.59 8.37
C TYR A 154 -0.15 0.71 9.71
N ALA A 155 -0.35 -0.41 10.42
CA ALA A 155 -0.98 -0.42 11.72
C ALA A 155 -0.16 0.40 12.73
N VAL A 156 1.16 0.17 12.78
CA VAL A 156 2.07 0.86 13.70
C VAL A 156 2.21 2.34 13.34
N GLY A 157 2.45 2.65 12.05
CA GLY A 157 2.64 4.02 11.60
C GLY A 157 1.42 4.90 11.84
N PHE A 158 0.22 4.40 11.53
CA PHE A 158 -0.99 5.19 11.75
C PHE A 158 -1.36 5.28 13.24
N ALA A 159 -1.18 4.20 14.00
CA ALA A 159 -1.44 4.23 15.44
C ALA A 159 -0.55 5.25 16.17
N SER A 160 0.66 5.52 15.68
CA SER A 160 1.53 6.52 16.30
C SER A 160 1.02 7.95 16.20
N LEU A 161 0.29 8.29 15.12
CA LEU A 161 -0.25 9.63 14.93
C LEU A 161 -1.26 10.02 16.01
N GLU A 162 -1.99 9.02 16.50
CA GLU A 162 -3.12 9.23 17.43
C GLU A 162 -2.76 8.87 18.88
N LEU A 163 -1.89 7.90 19.09
CA LEU A 163 -1.47 7.49 20.45
C LEU A 163 -0.41 8.43 21.04
N ILE A 164 0.37 9.13 20.20
CA ILE A 164 1.42 10.05 20.65
C ILE A 164 0.89 11.48 20.50
N GLN A 165 0.79 12.20 21.61
CA GLN A 165 0.29 13.58 21.62
C GLN A 165 1.38 14.63 21.40
N ILE A 166 2.65 14.23 21.39
CA ILE A 166 3.77 15.16 21.21
C ILE A 166 3.92 15.44 19.70
N PRO A 167 3.79 16.72 19.27
CA PRO A 167 3.94 17.09 17.87
C PRO A 167 5.34 16.73 17.37
N VAL A 168 5.48 16.47 16.07
CA VAL A 168 6.71 15.96 15.43
C VAL A 168 7.06 14.51 15.82
N ILE A 169 7.10 14.17 17.12
CA ILE A 169 7.44 12.82 17.61
C ILE A 169 6.40 11.80 17.12
N ARG A 170 5.11 12.17 17.13
CA ARG A 170 4.01 11.32 16.65
C ARG A 170 4.14 10.89 15.19
N VAL A 171 4.85 11.71 14.40
CA VAL A 171 5.01 11.55 12.95
C VAL A 171 6.24 10.71 12.59
N LEU A 172 7.21 10.59 13.49
CA LEU A 172 8.44 9.85 13.21
C LEU A 172 8.19 8.37 12.84
N PRO A 173 7.34 7.60 13.55
CA PRO A 173 7.15 6.19 13.24
C PRO A 173 6.54 5.98 11.85
N ILE A 174 5.53 6.77 11.46
CA ILE A 174 4.92 6.65 10.13
C ILE A 174 5.91 6.99 9.01
N LEU A 175 6.76 8.01 9.19
CA LEU A 175 7.80 8.37 8.22
C LEU A 175 8.86 7.28 8.10
N VAL A 176 9.32 6.72 9.23
CA VAL A 176 10.29 5.62 9.24
C VAL A 176 9.72 4.39 8.56
N CYS A 177 8.47 4.02 8.84
CA CYS A 177 7.77 2.93 8.17
C CYS A 177 7.65 3.18 6.66
N GLY A 178 7.25 4.38 6.25
CA GLY A 178 7.13 4.75 4.83
C GLY A 178 8.47 4.67 4.10
N LEU A 179 9.52 5.25 4.68
CA LEU A 179 10.87 5.22 4.11
C LEU A 179 11.44 3.80 4.03
N PHE A 180 11.18 2.97 5.04
CA PHE A 180 11.57 1.56 5.02
C PHE A 180 10.92 0.79 3.86
N ILE A 181 9.62 1.00 3.61
CA ILE A 181 8.90 0.40 2.48
C ILE A 181 9.45 0.92 1.16
N ILE A 182 9.73 2.23 1.05
CA ILE A 182 10.32 2.84 -0.15
C ILE A 182 11.67 2.19 -0.46
N VAL A 183 12.56 2.06 0.51
CA VAL A 183 13.89 1.43 0.32
C VAL A 183 13.74 -0.01 -0.16
N MET A 184 12.82 -0.78 0.44
CA MET A 184 12.51 -2.15 -0.01
C MET A 184 11.96 -2.19 -1.45
N GLY A 185 11.05 -1.27 -1.77
CA GLY A 185 10.45 -1.14 -3.10
C GLY A 185 11.49 -0.79 -4.16
N ILE A 186 12.36 0.19 -3.89
CA ILE A 186 13.49 0.56 -4.75
C ILE A 186 14.42 -0.63 -4.93
N ALA A 187 14.80 -1.32 -3.86
CA ALA A 187 15.69 -2.48 -3.94
C ALA A 187 15.13 -3.59 -4.84
N ARG A 188 13.82 -3.88 -4.73
CA ARG A 188 13.13 -4.84 -5.61
C ARG A 188 13.01 -4.34 -7.03
N PHE A 189 12.69 -3.06 -7.23
CA PHE A 189 12.56 -2.46 -8.55
C PHE A 189 13.90 -2.42 -9.31
N VAL A 190 14.98 -2.04 -8.64
CA VAL A 190 16.33 -2.08 -9.22
C VAL A 190 16.76 -3.50 -9.54
N ARG A 191 16.52 -4.47 -8.64
CA ARG A 191 16.78 -5.90 -8.93
C ARG A 191 15.98 -6.39 -10.14
N PHE A 192 14.72 -5.98 -10.24
CA PHE A 192 13.86 -6.30 -11.38
C PHE A 192 14.43 -5.73 -12.69
N LEU A 193 14.81 -4.45 -12.70
CA LEU A 193 15.41 -3.80 -13.87
C LEU A 193 16.74 -4.43 -14.29
N ARG A 194 17.56 -4.88 -13.32
CA ARG A 194 18.83 -5.57 -13.57
C ARG A 194 18.62 -6.99 -14.12
N ARG A 195 17.61 -7.71 -13.61
CA ARG A 195 17.34 -9.10 -14.02
C ARG A 195 16.65 -9.18 -15.38
N TYR A 196 15.82 -8.19 -15.72
CA TYR A 196 15.11 -8.11 -17.00
C TYR A 196 15.62 -6.90 -17.79
N GLN A 197 16.84 -7.01 -18.34
CA GLN A 197 17.36 -6.05 -19.31
C GLN A 197 16.46 -6.05 -20.56
N ARG A 198 16.27 -4.88 -21.19
CA ARG A 198 15.55 -4.82 -22.46
C ARG A 198 16.30 -5.68 -23.45
N VAL A 199 15.63 -6.67 -24.03
CA VAL A 199 16.12 -7.30 -25.26
C VAL A 199 15.98 -6.21 -26.33
N GLU A 200 17.08 -5.52 -26.62
CA GLU A 200 17.18 -4.78 -27.88
C GLU A 200 17.07 -5.83 -28.97
N LEU A 201 15.89 -5.92 -29.59
CA LEU A 201 15.77 -6.53 -30.90
C LEU A 201 16.63 -5.65 -31.80
N MET A 202 17.88 -6.07 -32.02
CA MET A 202 18.68 -5.59 -33.14
C MET A 202 17.87 -5.90 -34.39
N LEU A 203 17.22 -4.87 -34.94
CA LEU A 203 16.66 -4.84 -36.29
C LEU A 203 17.80 -4.72 -37.30
#